data_AF-A0A957RM44-F1
#
_entry.id   AF-A0A957RM44-F1
#
_cell.length_a   1.000
_cell.length_b   1.000
_cell.length_c   1.000
_cell.angle_alpha   90.00
_cell.angle_beta   90.00
_cell.angle_gamma   90.00
#
_symmetry.space_group_name_H-M   'P 1'
#
loop_
_entity.id
_entity.type
_entity.pdbx_description
1 polymer ?
#
loop_
_entity_poly.entity_id
_entity_poly.type
_entity_poly.pdbx_seq_one_letter_code
_entity_poly.pdbx_strand_id
1 'polypeptide(L)'
;RLRQQQFHIVHFIGFAIRDTQSGEGVVVFEDEMGNGRSVNGQHLGKLLSDHYSVRLAIVSARNAARMGGIDPAAHVSEQLVRRGVPAAVYQPSKLRARPSLAFMHEFYAALAAFRPVDVAMADARRAIQLEEAGAGWGLPHLVSRVPEGQLFERYAPPPPAPKPRLHVRSVLSKGK
;
A
#
# COMPACT_ATOMS: atom_id res chain seq x y z
N ARG A 1 -18.78 -4.53 -1.49
CA ARG A 1 -17.65 -5.15 -2.23
C ARG A 1 -16.37 -5.30 -1.38
N LEU A 2 -15.94 -4.30 -0.59
CA LEU A 2 -14.74 -4.43 0.30
C LEU A 2 -14.78 -5.60 1.32
N ARG A 3 -15.97 -5.97 1.82
CA ARG A 3 -16.16 -7.11 2.74
C ARG A 3 -16.22 -8.49 2.05
N GLN A 4 -16.28 -8.54 0.72
CA GLN A 4 -16.53 -9.76 -0.04
C GLN A 4 -15.25 -10.34 -0.67
N GLN A 5 -14.15 -9.59 -0.66
CA GLN A 5 -12.89 -9.97 -1.29
C GLN A 5 -11.73 -9.56 -0.39
N GLN A 6 -10.60 -10.25 -0.58
CA GLN A 6 -9.34 -9.87 0.04
C GLN A 6 -8.64 -8.82 -0.79
N PHE A 7 -8.24 -7.74 -0.14
CA PHE A 7 -7.48 -6.64 -0.75
C PHE A 7 -6.16 -6.50 -0.02
N HIS A 8 -5.08 -6.37 -0.79
CA HIS A 8 -3.73 -6.28 -0.27
C HIS A 8 -3.19 -4.85 -0.27
N ILE A 9 -3.66 -4.04 -1.21
CA ILE A 9 -3.27 -2.65 -1.41
C ILE A 9 -4.53 -1.80 -1.49
N VAL A 10 -4.56 -0.70 -0.74
CA VAL A 10 -5.58 0.35 -0.89
C VAL A 10 -4.90 1.61 -1.40
N HIS A 11 -5.38 2.14 -2.53
CA HIS A 11 -4.83 3.35 -3.13
C HIS A 11 -5.91 4.44 -3.18
N PHE A 12 -5.75 5.44 -2.33
CA PHE A 12 -6.58 6.64 -2.31
C PHE A 12 -6.00 7.70 -3.24
N ILE A 13 -6.84 8.18 -4.17
CA ILE A 13 -6.53 9.31 -5.05
C ILE A 13 -7.61 10.37 -4.83
N GLY A 14 -7.24 11.55 -4.34
CA GLY A 14 -8.24 12.55 -4.00
C GLY A 14 -7.67 13.80 -3.36
N PHE A 15 -8.41 14.36 -2.40
CA PHE A 15 -8.00 15.55 -1.67
C PHE A 15 -7.67 15.23 -0.22
N ALA A 16 -6.71 15.97 0.32
CA ALA A 16 -6.48 16.05 1.75
C ALA A 16 -6.46 17.51 2.20
N ILE A 17 -7.00 17.75 3.38
CA ILE A 17 -7.08 19.08 4.00
C ILE A 17 -6.63 19.00 5.45
N ARG A 18 -6.30 20.15 6.02
CA ARG A 18 -6.13 20.26 7.47
C ARG A 18 -7.50 20.52 8.08
N ASP A 19 -7.91 19.66 9.00
CA ASP A 19 -9.12 19.89 9.78
C ASP A 19 -8.91 21.07 10.73
N THR A 20 -9.81 22.06 10.69
CA THR A 20 -9.62 23.32 11.44
C THR A 20 -9.88 23.17 12.94
N GLN A 21 -10.61 22.12 13.35
CA GLN A 21 -10.94 21.89 14.76
C GLN A 21 -9.82 21.13 15.47
N SER A 22 -9.34 20.04 14.87
CA SER A 22 -8.30 19.18 15.45
C SER A 22 -6.88 19.56 15.03
N GLY A 23 -6.71 20.30 13.93
CA GLY A 23 -5.41 20.57 13.32
C GLY A 23 -4.80 19.37 12.59
N GLU A 24 -5.48 18.22 12.58
CA GLU A 24 -4.99 16.99 11.94
C GLU A 24 -5.14 17.01 10.41
N GLY A 25 -4.40 16.12 9.74
CA GLY A 25 -4.58 15.87 8.32
C GLY A 25 -5.74 14.90 8.10
N VAL A 26 -6.62 15.23 7.16
CA VAL A 26 -7.77 14.39 6.81
C VAL A 26 -7.85 14.22 5.30
N VAL A 27 -8.33 13.07 4.83
CA VAL A 27 -8.69 12.85 3.43
C VAL A 27 -10.17 13.13 3.23
N VAL A 28 -10.54 13.59 2.03
CA VAL A 28 -11.93 13.94 1.70
C VAL A 28 -12.53 12.86 0.81
N PHE A 29 -13.59 12.23 1.29
CA PHE A 29 -14.46 11.33 0.53
C PHE A 29 -15.72 12.08 0.11
N GLU A 30 -16.57 11.43 -0.68
CA GLU A 30 -17.90 11.91 -1.04
C GLU A 30 -18.94 11.23 -0.15
N ASP A 31 -19.93 11.98 0.37
CA ASP A 31 -21.10 11.44 1.07
C ASP A 31 -22.26 11.12 0.10
N GLU A 32 -23.39 10.64 0.62
CA GLU A 32 -24.53 10.25 -0.22
C GLU A 32 -25.18 11.43 -0.98
N MET A 33 -24.88 12.67 -0.59
CA MET A 33 -25.40 13.88 -1.19
C MET A 33 -24.40 14.53 -2.18
N GLY A 34 -23.24 13.92 -2.40
CA GLY A 34 -22.19 14.48 -3.25
C GLY A 34 -21.31 15.52 -2.54
N ASN A 35 -21.44 15.69 -1.22
CA ASN A 35 -20.63 16.65 -0.47
C ASN A 35 -19.32 16.02 0.01
N GLY A 36 -18.33 16.87 0.26
CA GLY A 36 -17.06 16.45 0.84
C GLY A 36 -17.21 16.02 2.30
N ARG A 37 -16.91 14.75 2.57
CA ARG A 37 -16.82 14.16 3.91
C ARG A 37 -15.37 13.95 4.32
N SER A 38 -14.91 14.73 5.29
CA SER A 38 -13.61 14.56 5.91
C SER A 38 -13.52 13.26 6.70
N VAL A 39 -12.48 12.47 6.45
CA VAL A 39 -12.15 11.25 7.20
C VAL A 39 -10.70 11.37 7.68
N ASN A 40 -10.51 11.34 9.00
CA ASN A 40 -9.18 11.42 9.59
C ASN A 40 -8.40 10.11 9.44
N GLY A 41 -7.07 10.21 9.48
CA GLY A 41 -6.18 9.06 9.33
C GLY A 41 -6.32 8.03 10.45
N GLN A 42 -6.73 8.45 11.65
CA GLN A 42 -6.96 7.54 12.77
C GLN A 42 -8.13 6.57 12.52
N HIS A 43 -9.24 7.11 12.01
CA HIS A 43 -10.45 6.37 11.66
C HIS A 43 -10.19 5.48 10.44
N LEU A 44 -9.60 6.05 9.38
CA LEU A 44 -9.26 5.29 8.18
C LEU A 44 -8.29 4.15 8.51
N GLY A 45 -7.27 4.41 9.32
CA GLY A 45 -6.29 3.41 9.74
C GLY A 45 -6.93 2.25 10.48
N LYS A 46 -7.89 2.52 11.38
CA LYS A 46 -8.66 1.49 12.08
C LYS A 46 -9.47 0.62 11.10
N LEU A 47 -10.17 1.23 10.15
CA LEU A 47 -10.94 0.49 9.15
C LEU A 47 -10.05 -0.41 8.29
N LEU A 48 -8.86 0.07 7.91
CA LEU A 48 -7.91 -0.69 7.11
C LEU A 48 -7.24 -1.81 7.92
N SER A 49 -6.90 -1.56 9.20
CA SER A 49 -6.28 -2.57 10.06
C SER A 49 -7.22 -3.72 10.41
N ASP A 50 -8.54 -3.46 10.44
CA ASP A 50 -9.56 -4.50 10.64
C ASP A 50 -9.64 -5.46 9.44
N HIS A 51 -9.07 -5.10 8.28
CA HIS A 51 -8.97 -5.95 7.11
C HIS A 51 -7.56 -6.52 6.97
N TYR A 52 -7.29 -7.64 7.67
CA TYR A 52 -5.95 -8.23 7.83
C TYR A 52 -5.17 -8.52 6.54
N SER A 53 -5.84 -8.63 5.38
CA SER A 53 -5.13 -8.82 4.11
C SER A 53 -4.46 -7.53 3.61
N VAL A 54 -4.89 -6.35 4.07
CA VAL A 54 -4.30 -5.06 3.67
C VAL A 54 -2.90 -4.93 4.25
N ARG A 55 -1.91 -4.79 3.39
CA ARG A 55 -0.49 -4.64 3.75
C ARG A 55 0.04 -3.24 3.43
N LEU A 56 -0.57 -2.56 2.47
CA LEU A 56 -0.09 -1.27 1.98
C LEU A 56 -1.25 -0.31 1.73
N ALA A 57 -1.12 0.92 2.23
CA ALA A 57 -1.96 2.04 1.82
C ALA A 57 -1.15 3.05 1.00
N ILE A 58 -1.70 3.58 -0.08
CA ILE A 58 -1.09 4.63 -0.88
C ILE A 58 -2.04 5.83 -0.85
N VAL A 59 -1.54 7.00 -0.46
CA VAL A 59 -2.29 8.25 -0.38
C VAL A 59 -1.71 9.19 -1.42
N SER A 60 -2.37 9.29 -2.58
CA SER A 60 -2.03 10.21 -3.66
C SER A 60 -2.98 11.40 -3.64
N ALA A 61 -2.65 12.44 -2.89
CA ALA A 61 -3.60 13.51 -2.58
C ALA A 61 -3.16 14.90 -3.07
N ARG A 62 -4.15 15.69 -3.46
CA ARG A 62 -4.08 17.15 -3.61
C ARG A 62 -4.38 17.84 -2.30
N ASN A 63 -3.56 18.81 -1.97
CA ASN A 63 -3.77 19.63 -0.79
C ASN A 63 -4.22 21.01 -1.21
N ALA A 64 -5.36 21.43 -0.67
CA ALA A 64 -5.89 22.78 -0.87
C ALA A 64 -5.13 23.83 -0.02
N ALA A 65 -4.39 23.41 1.01
CA ALA A 65 -3.80 24.33 1.97
C ALA A 65 -2.45 24.91 1.50
N ARG A 66 -2.40 26.24 1.39
CA ARG A 66 -1.16 27.06 1.22
C ARG A 66 -0.46 27.37 2.55
N MET A 67 -0.84 26.73 3.66
CA MET A 67 -0.26 27.01 4.97
C MET A 67 0.97 26.12 5.25
N GLY A 68 1.98 26.69 5.89
CA GLY A 68 3.20 25.98 6.30
C GLY A 68 2.93 24.83 7.28
N GLY A 69 3.88 23.89 7.37
CA GLY A 69 3.81 22.71 8.24
C GLY A 69 3.76 21.38 7.48
N ILE A 70 3.57 20.28 8.21
CA ILE A 70 3.50 18.93 7.64
C ILE A 70 2.29 18.81 6.72
N ASP A 71 2.53 18.27 5.53
CA ASP A 71 1.52 17.99 4.53
C ASP A 71 0.37 17.13 5.11
N PRO A 72 -0.93 17.54 5.00
CA PRO A 72 -2.04 16.78 5.55
C PRO A 72 -2.10 15.31 5.12
N ALA A 73 -1.76 15.01 3.88
CA ALA A 73 -1.78 13.64 3.37
C ALA A 73 -0.59 12.82 3.90
N ALA A 74 0.58 13.45 4.10
CA ALA A 74 1.69 12.81 4.79
C ALA A 74 1.30 12.42 6.23
N HIS A 75 0.64 13.33 6.95
CA HIS A 75 0.15 13.05 8.29
C HIS A 75 -0.88 11.90 8.30
N VAL A 76 -1.78 11.82 7.31
CA VAL A 76 -2.70 10.68 7.18
C VAL A 76 -1.92 9.37 7.04
N SER A 77 -0.93 9.29 6.15
CA SER A 77 -0.11 8.08 5.96
C SER A 77 0.58 7.63 7.25
N GLU A 78 1.09 8.56 8.07
CA GLU A 78 1.66 8.23 9.39
C GLU A 78 0.61 7.64 10.34
N GLN A 79 -0.58 8.22 10.39
CA GLN A 79 -1.66 7.73 11.24
C GLN A 79 -2.14 6.33 10.83
N LEU A 80 -2.16 6.02 9.53
CA LEU A 80 -2.49 4.68 9.05
C LEU A 80 -1.56 3.62 9.65
N VAL A 81 -0.24 3.87 9.63
CA VAL A 81 0.74 2.93 10.18
C VAL A 81 0.69 2.87 11.71
N ARG A 82 0.50 4.02 12.37
CA ARG A 82 0.27 4.08 13.82
C ARG A 82 -0.94 3.25 14.24
N ARG A 83 -1.96 3.16 13.39
CA ARG A 83 -3.18 2.36 13.62
C ARG A 83 -3.13 0.92 13.12
N GLY A 84 -1.98 0.46 12.63
CA GLY A 84 -1.73 -0.96 12.40
C GLY A 84 -1.65 -1.37 10.93
N VAL A 85 -1.82 -0.44 9.98
CA VAL A 85 -1.50 -0.73 8.57
C VAL A 85 0.02 -1.00 8.47
N PRO A 86 0.48 -2.10 7.85
CA PRO A 86 1.91 -2.44 7.86
C PRO A 86 2.83 -1.40 7.20
N ALA A 87 2.39 -0.78 6.12
CA ALA A 87 3.09 0.32 5.48
C ALA A 87 2.12 1.29 4.79
N ALA A 88 2.53 2.55 4.67
CA ALA A 88 1.80 3.57 3.94
C ALA A 88 2.76 4.47 3.12
N VAL A 89 2.37 4.78 1.89
CA VAL A 89 3.07 5.73 1.02
C VAL A 89 2.25 6.99 0.86
N TYR A 90 2.88 8.14 1.03
CA TYR A 90 2.35 9.41 0.56
C TYR A 90 3.00 9.78 -0.78
N GLN A 91 2.17 10.00 -1.80
CA GLN A 91 2.60 10.55 -3.08
C GLN A 91 1.96 11.94 -3.28
N PRO A 92 2.75 13.02 -3.29
CA PRO A 92 2.24 14.35 -3.51
C PRO A 92 1.79 14.53 -4.95
N SER A 93 0.55 15.00 -5.12
CA SER A 93 0.02 15.47 -6.41
C SER A 93 0.73 16.71 -6.99
N LYS A 94 1.60 17.37 -6.21
CA LYS A 94 2.44 18.48 -6.69
C LYS A 94 3.54 18.01 -7.64
N LEU A 95 3.82 16.71 -7.70
CA LEU A 95 4.67 16.12 -8.74
C LEU A 95 4.06 16.39 -10.11
N ARG A 96 4.91 16.78 -11.07
CA ARG A 96 4.51 16.92 -12.46
C ARG A 96 4.02 15.58 -13.01
N ALA A 97 3.19 15.61 -14.04
CA ALA A 97 2.52 14.42 -14.58
C ALA A 97 3.51 13.29 -14.96
N ARG A 98 4.61 13.62 -15.68
CA ARG A 98 5.61 12.63 -16.09
C ARG A 98 6.34 11.96 -14.91
N PRO A 99 7.00 12.71 -14.00
CA PRO A 99 7.63 12.09 -12.82
C PRO A 99 6.63 11.37 -11.91
N SER A 100 5.40 11.87 -11.77
CA SER A 100 4.32 11.20 -11.02
C SER A 100 3.98 9.83 -11.61
N LEU A 101 3.87 9.74 -12.94
CA LEU A 101 3.61 8.48 -13.64
C LEU A 101 4.79 7.52 -13.52
N ALA A 102 6.02 8.01 -13.70
CA ALA A 102 7.24 7.21 -13.58
C ALA A 102 7.39 6.62 -12.17
N PHE A 103 7.11 7.41 -11.12
CA PHE A 103 7.05 6.92 -9.74
C PHE A 103 6.08 5.74 -9.61
N MET A 104 4.85 5.91 -10.10
CA MET A 104 3.81 4.88 -9.93
C MET A 104 4.09 3.62 -10.71
N HIS A 105 4.59 3.75 -11.94
CA HIS A 105 5.00 2.61 -12.75
C HIS A 105 6.10 1.80 -12.07
N GLU A 106 7.19 2.46 -11.66
CA GLU A 106 8.32 1.77 -11.05
C GLU A 106 7.94 1.18 -9.68
N PHE A 107 7.20 1.93 -8.86
CA PHE A 107 6.77 1.48 -7.54
C PHE A 107 5.89 0.23 -7.63
N TYR A 108 4.87 0.24 -8.49
CA TYR A 108 4.01 -0.93 -8.66
C TYR A 108 4.72 -2.10 -9.34
N ALA A 109 5.63 -1.85 -10.28
CA ALA A 109 6.43 -2.90 -10.90
C ALA A 109 7.33 -3.61 -9.87
N ALA A 110 8.00 -2.86 -9.00
CA ALA A 110 8.82 -3.43 -7.92
C ALA A 110 7.98 -4.25 -6.93
N LEU A 111 6.79 -3.76 -6.55
CA LEU A 111 5.86 -4.51 -5.69
C LEU A 111 5.35 -5.79 -6.36
N ALA A 112 5.02 -5.74 -7.65
CA ALA A 112 4.61 -6.91 -8.43
C ALA A 112 5.75 -7.95 -8.57
N ALA A 113 7.00 -7.50 -8.52
CA ALA A 113 8.18 -8.34 -8.42
C ALA A 113 8.49 -8.83 -7.00
N PHE A 114 7.59 -8.59 -6.03
CA PHE A 114 7.74 -8.97 -4.61
C PHE A 114 8.99 -8.38 -3.95
N ARG A 115 9.44 -7.20 -4.40
CA ARG A 115 10.57 -6.49 -3.78
C ARG A 115 10.13 -5.86 -2.45
N PRO A 116 11.04 -5.70 -1.48
CA PRO A 116 10.81 -4.91 -0.28
C PRO A 116 10.30 -3.49 -0.62
N VAL A 117 9.37 -2.97 0.18
CA VAL A 117 8.68 -1.70 -0.11
C VAL A 117 9.61 -0.48 -0.05
N ASP A 118 10.62 -0.52 0.81
CA ASP A 118 11.68 0.49 0.90
C ASP A 118 12.57 0.50 -0.34
N VAL A 119 12.87 -0.68 -0.89
CA VAL A 119 13.56 -0.83 -2.17
C VAL A 119 12.69 -0.32 -3.32
N ALA A 120 11.41 -0.69 -3.35
CA ALA A 120 10.45 -0.17 -4.33
C ALA A 120 10.36 1.38 -4.27
N MET A 121 10.41 1.95 -3.07
CA MET A 121 10.42 3.39 -2.87
C MET A 121 11.70 4.04 -3.41
N ALA A 122 12.86 3.44 -3.17
CA ALA A 122 14.14 3.94 -3.67
C ALA A 122 14.19 3.92 -5.20
N ASP A 123 13.75 2.83 -5.82
CA ASP A 123 13.71 2.69 -7.28
C ASP A 123 12.71 3.68 -7.90
N ALA A 124 11.54 3.85 -7.30
CA ALA A 124 10.55 4.83 -7.75
C ALA A 124 11.02 6.30 -7.63
N ARG A 125 11.81 6.62 -6.60
CA ARG A 125 12.46 7.95 -6.49
C ARG A 125 13.50 8.16 -7.58
N ARG A 126 14.26 7.12 -7.96
CA ARG A 126 15.20 7.19 -9.09
C ARG A 126 14.45 7.43 -10.41
N ALA A 127 13.30 6.79 -10.60
CA ALA A 127 12.46 7.03 -11.78
C ALA A 127 12.00 8.49 -11.89
N ILE A 128 11.65 9.15 -10.77
CA ILE A 128 11.37 10.59 -10.76
C ILE A 128 12.58 11.42 -11.24
N GLN A 129 13.79 11.11 -10.75
CA GLN A 129 15.01 11.84 -11.12
C GLN A 129 15.35 11.75 -12.61
N LEU A 130 14.96 10.66 -13.27
CA LEU A 130 15.17 10.49 -14.72
C LEU A 130 14.19 11.34 -15.55
N GLU A 131 13.03 11.70 -14.98
CA GLU A 131 12.01 12.50 -15.67
C GLU A 131 12.14 14.01 -15.43
N GLU A 132 12.87 14.44 -14.39
CA GLU A 132 13.11 15.86 -14.12
C GLU A 132 14.43 16.13 -13.39
N ALA A 133 15.02 17.30 -13.64
CA ALA A 133 16.23 17.78 -12.95
C ALA A 133 15.96 18.38 -11.55
N GLY A 134 14.70 18.40 -11.11
CA GLY A 134 14.28 19.00 -9.84
C GLY A 134 14.42 18.07 -8.64
N ALA A 135 14.13 18.60 -7.45
CA ALA A 135 14.13 17.84 -6.21
C ALA A 135 12.81 17.08 -5.94
N GLY A 136 11.95 16.89 -6.94
CA GLY A 136 10.66 16.22 -6.77
C GLY A 136 10.78 14.78 -6.26
N TRP A 137 11.91 14.13 -6.52
CA TRP A 137 12.21 12.79 -6.03
C TRP A 137 12.18 12.67 -4.50
N GLY A 138 12.43 13.77 -3.77
CA GLY A 138 12.39 13.80 -2.32
C GLY A 138 10.98 13.95 -1.73
N LEU A 139 9.98 14.28 -2.56
CA LEU A 139 8.63 14.60 -2.10
C LEU A 139 7.82 13.38 -1.64
N PRO A 140 7.78 12.23 -2.37
CA PRO A 140 7.05 11.08 -1.87
C PRO A 140 7.73 10.49 -0.63
N HIS A 141 6.93 9.97 0.29
CA HIS A 141 7.37 9.47 1.60
C HIS A 141 6.79 8.08 1.89
N LEU A 142 7.57 7.23 2.54
CA LEU A 142 7.18 5.90 3.01
C LEU A 142 7.21 5.88 4.54
N VAL A 143 6.10 5.47 5.14
CA VAL A 143 6.03 5.10 6.55
C VAL A 143 5.87 3.57 6.60
N SER A 144 6.72 2.89 7.36
CA SER A 144 6.65 1.43 7.51
C SER A 144 6.93 1.03 8.95
N ARG A 145 6.29 -0.05 9.38
CA ARG A 145 6.60 -0.76 10.64
C ARG A 145 7.08 -2.19 10.39
N VAL A 146 7.35 -2.54 9.14
CA VAL A 146 7.85 -3.86 8.72
C VAL A 146 9.37 -3.79 8.61
N PRO A 147 10.13 -4.48 9.48
CA PRO A 147 11.59 -4.33 9.57
C PRO A 147 12.32 -4.56 8.24
N GLU A 148 11.96 -5.63 7.53
CA GLU A 148 12.60 -6.01 6.25
C GLU A 148 11.90 -5.41 5.02
N GLY A 149 10.88 -4.57 5.21
CA GLY A 149 10.08 -4.02 4.10
C GLY A 149 9.29 -5.06 3.28
N GLN A 150 9.38 -6.36 3.58
CA GLN A 150 8.72 -7.42 2.83
C GLN A 150 7.21 -7.43 3.11
N LEU A 151 6.42 -6.89 2.17
CA LEU A 151 4.96 -6.82 2.30
C LEU A 151 4.25 -8.01 1.65
N PHE A 152 4.80 -8.54 0.57
CA PHE A 152 4.19 -9.57 -0.27
C PHE A 152 5.19 -10.66 -0.59
N GLU A 153 4.74 -11.90 -0.69
CA GLU A 153 5.57 -13.02 -1.11
C GLU A 153 4.90 -13.75 -2.26
N ARG A 154 5.72 -14.37 -3.11
CA ARG A 154 5.18 -15.21 -4.18
C ARG A 154 4.46 -16.38 -3.56
N TYR A 155 3.20 -16.58 -3.94
CA TYR A 155 2.47 -17.78 -3.57
C TYR A 155 3.21 -19.01 -4.10
N ALA A 156 3.67 -19.86 -3.19
CA ALA A 156 4.17 -21.19 -3.50
C ALA A 156 3.07 -22.18 -3.09
N PRO A 157 2.49 -22.97 -4.02
CA PRO A 157 1.55 -24.01 -3.64
C PRO A 157 2.27 -25.02 -2.73
N PRO A 158 1.57 -25.59 -1.73
CA PRO A 158 2.16 -26.64 -0.91
C PRO A 158 2.61 -27.81 -1.81
N PRO A 159 3.72 -28.49 -1.46
CA PRO A 159 4.17 -29.65 -2.23
C PRO A 159 3.04 -30.69 -2.28
N PRO A 160 2.88 -31.39 -3.42
CA PRO A 160 1.85 -32.40 -3.55
C PRO A 160 2.02 -33.47 -2.45
N ALA A 161 0.89 -33.94 -1.91
CA ALA A 161 0.91 -34.99 -0.91
C ALA A 161 1.71 -36.21 -1.43
N PRO A 162 2.55 -36.84 -0.59
CA PRO A 162 3.29 -38.02 -1.01
C PRO A 162 2.32 -39.10 -1.50
N LYS A 163 2.61 -39.69 -2.67
CA LYS A 163 1.79 -40.79 -3.19
C LYS A 163 1.71 -41.90 -2.13
N PRO A 164 0.52 -42.45 -1.84
CA PRO A 164 0.40 -43.57 -0.92
C PRO A 164 1.32 -44.69 -1.40
N ARG A 165 2.19 -45.21 -0.50
CA ARG A 165 2.97 -46.40 -0.79
C ARG A 165 2.00 -47.57 -0.90
N LEU A 166 1.61 -47.92 -2.11
CA LEU A 166 0.89 -49.16 -2.41
C LEU A 166 1.81 -50.32 -2.03
N HIS A 167 1.59 -50.88 -0.84
CA HIS A 167 2.20 -52.16 -0.46
C HIS A 167 1.43 -53.24 -1.22
N VAL A 168 1.87 -53.51 -2.45
CA VAL A 168 1.36 -54.67 -3.20
C VAL A 168 1.91 -55.91 -2.50
N ARG A 169 1.10 -56.54 -1.64
CA ARG A 169 1.38 -57.90 -1.19
C ARG A 169 1.25 -58.81 -2.40
N SER A 170 2.36 -59.41 -2.83
CA SER A 170 2.37 -60.44 -3.87
C SER A 170 1.50 -61.61 -3.40
N VAL A 171 0.33 -61.79 -4.02
CA VAL A 171 -0.53 -62.97 -3.83
C VAL A 171 -0.17 -64.00 -4.90
N LEU A 172 1.11 -64.39 -4.96
CA LEU A 172 1.48 -65.61 -5.67
C LEU A 172 1.29 -66.77 -4.70
N SER A 173 0.09 -67.36 -4.72
CA SER A 173 -0.13 -68.65 -4.08
C SER A 173 0.72 -69.69 -4.80
N LYS A 174 1.66 -70.31 -4.09
CA LYS A 174 2.29 -71.56 -4.54
C LYS A 174 1.20 -72.62 -4.67
N GLY A 175 0.80 -72.93 -5.90
CA GLY A 175 0.05 -74.14 -6.21
C GLY A 175 0.89 -75.37 -5.87
N LYS A 176 0.25 -76.33 -5.19
CA LYS A 176 0.81 -77.64 -4.85
C LYS A 176 0.99 -78.52 -6.07
#